data_AF-A0AAE0AJJ3-F1
#
_entry.id   AF-A0AAE0AJJ3-F1
#
_cell.length_a   1.000
_cell.length_b   1.000
_cell.length_c   1.000
_cell.angle_alpha   90.00
_cell.angle_beta   90.00
_cell.angle_gamma   90.00
#
_symmetry.space_group_name_H-M   'P 1'
#
loop_
_entity.id
_entity.type
_entity.pdbx_description
1 polymer ?
#
loop_
_entity_poly.entity_id
_entity_poly.type
_entity_poly.pdbx_seq_one_letter_code
_entity_poly.pdbx_strand_id
1 'polypeptide(L)'
;MGSMLGILRMMRIYDLHIWARFLAGGFDQPKDGLKMTLVLIANNVLFGQDLRRKVTLWFFQMVEDLETFNSFPWGSYVYMMTIHYLRQGYRPVNAPLKHIAHYNLYGFP
;
A
#
# COMPACT_ATOMS: atom_id res chain seq x y z
N MET A 1 19.19 -5.65 -20.31
CA MET A 1 17.76 -6.00 -20.42
C MET A 1 17.34 -6.70 -19.14
N GLY A 2 16.82 -5.94 -18.17
CA GLY A 2 16.21 -6.49 -16.95
C GLY A 2 14.94 -5.69 -16.71
N SER A 3 13.88 -5.98 -17.46
CA SER A 3 12.60 -5.28 -17.32
C SER A 3 11.96 -5.66 -15.99
N MET A 4 11.05 -4.82 -15.48
CA MET A 4 10.27 -5.04 -14.25
C MET A 4 9.61 -6.44 -14.19
N LEU A 5 9.44 -7.12 -15.34
CA LEU A 5 9.08 -8.54 -15.45
C LEU A 5 10.00 -9.51 -14.66
N GLY A 6 11.29 -9.21 -14.52
CA GLY A 6 12.22 -10.01 -13.71
C GLY A 6 11.92 -9.93 -12.21
N ILE A 7 11.45 -8.75 -11.76
CA ILE A 7 11.02 -8.49 -10.38
C ILE A 7 9.67 -9.17 -10.11
N LEU A 8 8.81 -9.23 -11.12
CA LEU A 8 7.51 -9.91 -11.06
C LEU A 8 7.61 -11.45 -10.96
N ARG A 9 8.71 -12.06 -11.41
CA ARG A 9 8.86 -13.53 -11.39
C ARG A 9 9.29 -14.10 -10.02
N MET A 10 9.73 -13.25 -9.09
CA MET A 10 10.09 -13.60 -7.70
C MET A 10 9.03 -13.21 -6.67
N MET A 11 7.83 -12.80 -7.12
CA MET A 11 6.71 -12.38 -6.28
C MET A 11 6.02 -13.60 -5.63
N ARG A 12 6.64 -14.18 -4.61
CA ARG A 12 5.95 -14.88 -3.51
C ARG A 12 6.65 -14.36 -2.25
N ILE A 13 5.94 -13.64 -1.39
CA ILE A 13 6.40 -13.01 -0.12
C ILE A 13 6.65 -11.49 -0.28
N TYR A 14 5.58 -10.70 -0.11
CA TYR A 14 5.43 -9.38 -0.76
C TYR A 14 5.71 -8.13 0.08
N ASP A 15 5.93 -8.21 1.39
CA ASP A 15 6.17 -6.98 2.19
C ASP A 15 7.67 -6.77 2.50
N LEU A 16 8.31 -7.78 3.09
CA LEU A 16 9.70 -7.66 3.56
C LEU A 16 10.72 -7.38 2.44
N HIS A 17 10.50 -7.92 1.23
CA HIS A 17 11.43 -7.73 0.10
C HIS A 17 11.34 -6.34 -0.53
N ILE A 18 10.17 -5.71 -0.54
CA ILE A 18 9.99 -4.34 -1.06
C ILE A 18 10.72 -3.36 -0.14
N TRP A 19 10.49 -3.48 1.18
CA TRP A 19 11.18 -2.69 2.19
C TRP A 19 12.69 -2.90 2.18
N ALA A 20 13.14 -4.16 2.13
CA ALA A 20 14.57 -4.48 2.05
C ALA A 20 15.21 -3.91 0.78
N ARG A 21 14.54 -4.00 -0.38
CA ARG A 21 15.07 -3.46 -1.63
C ARG A 21 15.11 -1.92 -1.64
N PHE A 22 14.09 -1.27 -1.08
CA PHE A 22 14.08 0.18 -0.94
C PHE A 22 15.22 0.67 -0.04
N LEU A 23 15.41 0.03 1.12
CA LEU A 23 16.48 0.37 2.07
C LEU A 23 17.87 0.01 1.55
N ALA A 24 18.01 -1.10 0.82
CA ALA A 24 19.27 -1.49 0.19
C ALA A 24 19.68 -0.54 -0.96
N GLY A 25 18.72 0.17 -1.56
CA GLY A 25 18.97 1.04 -2.70
C GLY A 25 19.50 0.27 -3.92
N GLY A 26 20.38 0.91 -4.69
CA GLY A 26 20.94 0.31 -5.92
C GLY A 26 19.91 0.22 -7.05
N PHE A 27 19.15 1.29 -7.22
CA PHE A 27 18.27 1.46 -8.37
C PHE A 27 19.11 1.79 -9.60
N ASP A 28 18.91 1.03 -10.67
CA ASP A 28 19.65 1.23 -11.93
C ASP A 28 19.31 2.59 -12.56
N GLN A 29 18.09 3.09 -12.33
CA GLN A 29 17.66 4.42 -12.75
C GLN A 29 17.17 5.24 -11.56
N PRO A 30 17.44 6.57 -11.54
CA PRO A 30 16.89 7.47 -10.51
C PRO A 30 15.36 7.42 -10.42
N LYS A 31 14.70 7.15 -11.54
CA LYS A 31 13.23 7.04 -11.62
C LYS A 31 12.68 5.80 -10.91
N ASP A 32 13.46 4.73 -10.76
CA ASP A 32 12.97 3.50 -10.12
C ASP A 32 12.82 3.69 -8.61
N GLY A 33 13.71 4.48 -8.00
CA GLY A 33 13.58 4.88 -6.59
C GLY A 33 12.34 5.72 -6.33
N LEU A 34 12.00 6.63 -7.26
CA LEU A 34 10.76 7.42 -7.19
C LEU A 34 9.53 6.51 -7.27
N LYS A 35 9.47 5.61 -8.25
CA LYS A 35 8.36 4.66 -8.42
C LYS A 35 8.19 3.81 -7.16
N MET A 36 9.27 3.29 -6.61
CA MET A 36 9.24 2.49 -5.38
C MET A 36 8.74 3.30 -4.17
N THR A 37 9.16 4.55 -4.04
CA THR A 37 8.66 5.48 -3.03
C THR A 37 7.15 5.66 -3.15
N LEU A 38 6.62 5.85 -4.36
CA LEU A 38 5.19 6.02 -4.60
C LEU A 38 4.39 4.76 -4.22
N VAL A 39 4.91 3.56 -4.52
CA VAL A 39 4.34 2.29 -4.06
C VAL A 39 4.25 2.23 -2.54
N LEU A 40 5.33 2.61 -1.85
CA LEU A 40 5.38 2.60 -0.40
C LEU A 40 4.43 3.62 0.23
N ILE A 41 4.35 4.84 -0.32
CA ILE A 41 3.41 5.87 0.15
C ILE A 41 1.98 5.37 0.01
N ALA A 42 1.60 4.86 -1.15
CA ALA A 42 0.24 4.40 -1.35
C ALA A 42 -0.10 3.20 -0.45
N ASN A 43 0.80 2.23 -0.32
CA ASN A 43 0.54 1.06 0.50
C ASN A 43 0.45 1.40 2.00
N ASN A 44 1.38 2.20 2.52
CA ASN A 44 1.46 2.44 3.96
C ASN A 44 0.61 3.62 4.43
N VAL A 45 0.53 4.68 3.64
CA VAL A 45 -0.17 5.92 4.02
C VAL A 45 -1.62 5.88 3.56
N LEU A 46 -1.87 5.56 2.28
CA LEU A 46 -3.23 5.64 1.73
C LEU A 46 -4.10 4.44 2.12
N PHE A 47 -3.51 3.25 2.24
CA PHE A 47 -4.28 2.02 2.52
C PHE A 47 -4.26 1.59 3.99
N GLY A 48 -3.37 2.17 4.80
CA GLY A 48 -3.11 1.73 6.17
C GLY A 48 -2.41 0.37 6.21
N GLN A 49 -1.63 0.12 7.27
CA GLN A 49 -0.87 -1.14 7.44
C GLN A 49 -1.78 -2.33 7.79
N ASP A 50 -2.68 -2.71 6.89
CA ASP A 50 -3.34 -4.01 6.95
C ASP A 50 -2.42 -5.06 6.32
N LEU A 51 -1.80 -5.90 7.17
CA LEU A 51 -0.94 -7.01 6.75
C LEU A 51 -1.63 -8.02 5.81
N ARG A 52 -2.97 -8.00 5.72
CA ARG A 52 -3.72 -8.83 4.78
C ARG A 52 -3.67 -8.28 3.35
N ARG A 53 -3.33 -7.01 3.17
CA ARG A 53 -3.30 -6.37 1.86
C ARG A 53 -1.96 -6.60 1.19
N LYS A 54 -1.99 -7.38 0.11
CA LYS A 54 -0.84 -7.51 -0.79
C LYS A 54 -0.84 -6.30 -1.73
N VAL A 55 0.31 -5.65 -1.91
CA VAL A 55 0.50 -4.72 -3.03
C VAL A 55 0.21 -5.49 -4.30
N THR A 56 -0.83 -5.07 -4.99
CA THR A 56 -1.36 -5.80 -6.14
C THR A 56 -0.60 -5.39 -7.39
N LEU A 57 -0.48 -6.33 -8.33
CA LEU A 57 0.34 -6.15 -9.54
C LEU A 57 -0.02 -4.89 -10.33
N TRP A 58 -1.31 -4.55 -10.38
CA TRP A 58 -1.80 -3.36 -11.08
C TRP A 58 -1.17 -2.06 -10.53
N PHE A 59 -0.79 -2.03 -9.26
CA PHE A 59 -0.19 -0.87 -8.63
C PHE A 59 1.23 -0.61 -9.17
N PHE A 60 2.00 -1.69 -9.35
CA PHE A 60 3.33 -1.62 -9.97
C PHE A 60 3.25 -1.19 -11.43
N GLN A 61 2.27 -1.73 -12.17
CA GLN A 61 2.02 -1.32 -13.55
C GLN A 61 1.60 0.15 -13.64
N MET A 62 0.86 0.67 -12.66
CA MET A 62 0.45 2.07 -12.62
C MET A 62 1.61 3.02 -12.36
N VAL A 63 2.55 2.71 -11.47
CA VAL A 63 3.71 3.59 -11.21
C VAL A 63 4.74 3.59 -12.35
N GLU A 64 4.69 2.63 -13.28
CA GLU A 64 5.53 2.66 -14.48
C GLU A 64 5.23 3.87 -15.36
N ASP A 65 3.96 4.27 -15.41
CA ASP A 65 3.50 5.50 -16.07
C ASP A 65 3.02 6.53 -15.03
N LEU A 66 3.90 7.49 -14.73
CA LEU A 66 3.62 8.53 -13.75
C LEU A 66 2.44 9.43 -14.13
N GLU A 67 2.09 9.55 -15.41
CA GLU A 67 0.92 10.33 -15.83
C GLU A 67 -0.38 9.62 -15.45
N THR A 68 -0.44 8.31 -15.68
CA THR A 68 -1.53 7.45 -15.19
C THR A 68 -1.61 7.47 -13.66
N PHE A 69 -0.48 7.40 -12.97
CA PHE A 69 -0.46 7.48 -11.50
C PHE A 69 -1.00 8.83 -10.98
N ASN A 70 -0.60 9.95 -11.58
CA ASN A 70 -0.98 11.29 -11.13
C ASN A 70 -2.43 11.64 -11.47
N SER A 71 -2.97 11.11 -12.57
CA SER A 71 -4.37 11.30 -12.97
C SER A 71 -5.33 10.34 -12.26
N PHE A 72 -4.81 9.33 -11.55
CA PHE A 72 -5.64 8.38 -10.81
C PHE A 72 -6.45 9.08 -9.71
N PRO A 73 -7.75 8.75 -9.54
CA PRO A 73 -8.63 9.40 -8.57
C PRO A 73 -8.39 8.90 -7.14
N TRP A 74 -7.20 9.16 -6.59
CA TRP A 74 -6.75 8.68 -5.27
C TRP A 74 -7.77 8.94 -4.17
N GLY A 75 -8.32 10.14 -4.11
CA GLY A 75 -9.30 10.52 -3.08
C GLY A 75 -10.56 9.65 -3.10
N SER A 76 -11.13 9.42 -4.29
CA SER A 76 -12.34 8.60 -4.44
C SER A 76 -12.06 7.12 -4.14
N TYR A 77 -10.92 6.61 -4.61
CA TYR A 77 -10.52 5.23 -4.37
C TYR A 77 -10.28 4.95 -2.88
N VAL A 78 -9.53 5.82 -2.20
CA VAL A 78 -9.25 5.71 -0.76
C VAL A 78 -10.53 5.86 0.05
N TYR A 79 -11.43 6.79 -0.31
CA TYR A 79 -12.73 6.93 0.33
C TYR A 79 -13.55 5.62 0.29
N MET A 80 -13.66 5.01 -0.89
CA MET A 80 -14.39 3.74 -1.06
C MET A 80 -13.73 2.59 -0.29
N MET A 81 -12.40 2.53 -0.31
CA MET A 81 -11.63 1.56 0.47
C MET A 81 -11.89 1.72 1.98
N THR A 82 -11.88 2.96 2.49
CA THR A 82 -12.15 3.26 3.89
C THR A 82 -13.56 2.83 4.29
N ILE A 83 -14.58 3.13 3.49
CA ILE A 83 -15.95 2.64 3.71
C ILE A 83 -15.97 1.11 3.78
N HIS A 84 -15.30 0.44 2.85
CA HIS A 84 -15.24 -1.01 2.82
C HIS A 84 -14.61 -1.58 4.10
N TYR A 85 -13.49 -1.02 4.56
CA TYR A 85 -12.83 -1.43 5.79
C TYR A 85 -13.68 -1.18 7.04
N LEU A 86 -14.34 -0.03 7.13
CA LEU A 86 -15.25 0.27 8.23
C LEU A 86 -16.42 -0.72 8.26
N ARG A 87 -17.00 -1.07 7.11
CA ARG A 87 -18.09 -2.05 6.99
C ARG A 87 -17.65 -3.47 7.34
N GLN A 88 -16.43 -3.86 6.97
CA GLN A 88 -15.91 -5.20 7.27
C GLN A 88 -15.34 -5.35 8.69
N GLY A 89 -15.38 -4.28 9.51
CA GLY A 89 -14.82 -4.30 10.86
C GLY A 89 -13.30 -4.35 10.83
N TYR A 90 -12.69 -3.25 10.37
CA TYR A 90 -11.23 -3.07 10.42
C TYR A 90 -10.68 -3.39 11.81
N ARG A 91 -9.74 -4.32 11.88
CA ARG A 91 -9.00 -4.66 13.10
C ARG A 91 -7.54 -4.26 12.90
N PRO A 92 -7.04 -3.24 13.60
CA PRO A 92 -5.62 -2.93 13.56
C PRO A 92 -4.82 -4.12 14.10
N VAL A 93 -3.67 -4.38 13.49
CA VAL A 93 -2.78 -5.52 13.76
C VAL A 93 -2.34 -5.63 15.23
N ASN A 94 -2.35 -4.52 15.98
CA ASN A 94 -1.84 -4.44 17.35
C ASN A 94 -2.86 -3.89 18.36
N ALA A 95 -4.17 -3.95 18.08
CA ALA A 95 -5.15 -3.56 19.10
C ALA A 95 -5.14 -4.59 20.23
N PRO A 96 -4.68 -4.25 21.46
CA PRO A 96 -4.82 -5.17 22.59
C PRO A 96 -6.32 -5.48 22.77
N LEU A 97 -6.64 -6.74 23.07
CA LEU A 97 -8.00 -7.21 23.41
C LEU A 97 -8.54 -6.63 24.74
N LYS A 98 -8.10 -5.43 25.13
CA LYS A 98 -8.56 -4.75 26.34
C LYS A 98 -9.31 -3.50 25.94
N HIS A 99 -10.62 -3.57 26.20
CA HIS A 99 -11.64 -2.56 25.96
C HIS A 99 -11.90 -2.28 24.48
N ILE A 100 -12.78 -3.07 23.88
CA ILE A 100 -13.66 -2.54 22.83
C ILE A 100 -14.53 -1.50 23.53
N ALA A 101 -14.02 -0.27 23.68
CA ALA A 101 -14.91 0.85 23.92
C ALA A 101 -15.72 1.03 22.63
N HIS A 102 -17.03 0.86 22.75
CA HIS A 102 -17.96 1.09 21.66
C HIS A 102 -18.00 2.60 21.39
N TYR A 103 -17.08 3.09 20.57
CA TYR A 103 -17.15 4.46 20.08
C TYR A 103 -18.16 4.50 18.93
N ASN A 104 -19.24 5.25 19.11
CA ASN A 104 -20.07 5.67 17.98
C ASN A 104 -19.33 6.77 17.18
N LEU A 105 -19.86 7.14 16.01
CA LEU A 105 -19.27 8.17 15.13
C LEU A 105 -19.05 9.53 15.82
N TYR A 106 -19.68 9.75 16.98
CA TYR A 106 -19.62 10.98 17.75
C TYR A 106 -18.63 10.92 18.93
N GLY A 107 -17.90 9.81 19.12
CA GLY A 107 -16.76 9.75 20.02
C GLY A 107 -17.05 9.87 21.51
N PHE A 108 -18.30 9.67 21.97
CA PHE A 108 -18.63 9.70 23.39
C PHE A 108 -19.04 8.31 23.90
N PRO A 109 -18.64 7.94 25.14
CA PRO A 109 -19.12 6.73 25.81
C PRO A 109 -20.64 6.69 25.96
#